data_AF-A0A356ZAL4-F1
#
_entry.id   AF-A0A356ZAL4-F1
#
_cell.length_a   1.000
_cell.length_b   1.000
_cell.length_c   1.000
_cell.angle_alpha   90.00
_cell.angle_beta   90.00
_cell.angle_gamma   90.00
#
_symmetry.space_group_name_H-M   'P 1'
#
loop_
_entity.id
_entity.type
_entity.pdbx_description
1 polymer ?
#
loop_
_entity_poly.entity_id
_entity_poly.type
_entity_poly.pdbx_seq_one_letter_code
_entity_poly.pdbx_strand_id
1 'polypeptide(L)'
;MVNATIEKPSHPANLMKKGKAESASQVYGLGLIIYELTLQSLNTIEQKCMHNTNIKMLKAYIKRLSAVRQELVNKYNLTLNNEIALFYQSKGLYLNEVGQIHEYELEEIIYPILDSYACKLYQLEEILNLMDINNQNEVLMLGLELIDNLYSVFRQLSHLYPIVELRPLFKEMAENASKVYLSSANL
;
A
#
# COMPACT_ATOMS: atom_id res chain seq x y z
N MET A 1 -4.52 -23.85 -2.90
CA MET A 1 -3.94 -22.51 -2.77
C MET A 1 -5.08 -21.52 -2.83
N VAL A 2 -5.39 -20.83 -1.72
CA VAL A 2 -6.41 -19.78 -1.71
C VAL A 2 -5.74 -18.53 -2.25
N ASN A 3 -6.05 -18.16 -3.49
CA ASN A 3 -5.72 -16.82 -3.99
C ASN A 3 -6.63 -15.84 -3.26
N ALA A 4 -6.12 -15.17 -2.24
CA ALA A 4 -6.80 -14.05 -1.63
C ALA A 4 -6.84 -12.91 -2.67
N THR A 5 -7.92 -12.86 -3.43
CA THR A 5 -8.26 -11.69 -4.24
C THR A 5 -8.71 -10.63 -3.24
N ILE A 6 -7.86 -9.66 -2.96
CA ILE A 6 -8.22 -8.51 -2.13
C ILE A 6 -9.23 -7.69 -2.94
N GLU A 7 -10.50 -7.73 -2.57
CA GLU A 7 -11.55 -6.95 -3.23
C GLU A 7 -11.32 -5.45 -3.00
N LYS A 8 -11.43 -4.65 -4.07
CA LYS A 8 -11.38 -3.18 -3.98
C LYS A 8 -12.54 -2.73 -3.08
N PRO A 9 -12.29 -1.97 -2.01
CA PRO A 9 -13.35 -1.49 -1.13
C PRO A 9 -14.31 -0.56 -1.89
N SER A 10 -15.57 -0.51 -1.46
CA SER A 10 -16.57 0.40 -2.02
C SER A 10 -16.41 1.86 -1.55
N HIS A 11 -15.62 2.11 -0.51
CA HIS A 11 -15.21 3.43 0.01
C HIS A 11 -14.09 3.25 1.06
N PRO A 12 -13.14 4.20 1.25
CA PRO A 12 -12.12 4.13 2.30
C PRO A 12 -12.71 3.88 3.70
N ALA A 13 -13.81 4.58 3.99
CA ALA A 13 -14.57 4.45 5.24
C ALA A 13 -15.15 3.04 5.52
N ASN A 14 -15.07 2.10 4.57
CA ASN A 14 -15.48 0.70 4.73
C ASN A 14 -14.30 -0.29 4.77
N LEU A 15 -13.07 0.14 4.51
CA LEU A 15 -11.88 -0.72 4.65
C LEU A 15 -11.74 -1.27 6.08
N MET A 16 -12.21 -0.49 7.06
CA MET A 16 -11.89 -0.69 8.47
C MET A 16 -13.15 -0.91 9.35
N LYS A 17 -14.36 -0.79 8.78
CA LYS A 17 -15.61 -1.01 9.54
C LYS A 17 -15.92 -2.48 9.84
N LYS A 18 -15.11 -3.42 9.34
CA LYS A 18 -15.18 -4.84 9.66
C LYS A 18 -13.85 -5.34 10.20
N GLY A 19 -13.72 -5.26 11.53
CA GLY A 19 -12.64 -5.89 12.29
C GLY A 19 -11.64 -4.86 12.78
N LYS A 20 -11.60 -4.66 14.11
CA LYS A 20 -10.44 -4.08 14.78
C LYS A 20 -9.20 -4.88 14.35
N ALA A 21 -8.13 -4.23 13.93
CA ALA A 21 -6.89 -4.93 13.63
C ALA A 21 -6.25 -5.28 14.96
N GLU A 22 -6.22 -6.57 15.28
CA GLU A 22 -5.67 -7.15 16.49
C GLU A 22 -4.31 -7.81 16.22
N SER A 23 -3.82 -7.87 14.96
CA SER A 23 -2.58 -8.57 14.60
C SER A 23 -1.69 -7.90 13.54
N ALA A 24 -0.42 -8.32 13.48
CA ALA A 24 0.58 -7.83 12.55
C ALA A 24 0.21 -8.15 11.08
N SER A 25 -0.41 -9.31 10.82
CA SER A 25 -0.89 -9.68 9.49
C SER A 25 -2.01 -8.76 9.00
N GLN A 26 -2.91 -8.29 9.87
CA GLN A 26 -3.96 -7.35 9.46
C GLN A 26 -3.38 -6.00 9.05
N VAL A 27 -2.41 -5.46 9.81
CA VAL A 27 -1.66 -4.26 9.41
C VAL A 27 -0.90 -4.45 8.11
N TYR A 28 -0.29 -5.61 7.93
CA TYR A 28 0.38 -5.98 6.68
C TYR A 28 -0.62 -5.97 5.52
N GLY A 29 -1.81 -6.55 5.72
CA GLY A 29 -2.90 -6.55 4.77
C GLY A 29 -3.35 -5.15 4.38
N LEU A 30 -3.44 -4.23 5.34
CA LEU A 30 -3.76 -2.82 5.07
C LEU A 30 -2.68 -2.12 4.22
N GLY A 31 -1.40 -2.35 4.51
CA GLY A 31 -0.30 -1.85 3.67
C GLY A 31 -0.36 -2.38 2.24
N LEU A 32 -0.68 -3.67 2.07
CA LEU A 32 -0.89 -4.31 0.77
C LEU A 32 -2.07 -3.71 0.00
N ILE A 33 -3.20 -3.47 0.67
CA ILE A 33 -4.38 -2.84 0.06
C ILE A 33 -4.01 -1.47 -0.53
N ILE A 34 -3.35 -0.62 0.26
CA ILE A 34 -2.93 0.71 -0.21
C ILE A 34 -1.97 0.59 -1.39
N TYR A 35 -1.02 -0.34 -1.32
CA TYR A 35 -0.09 -0.61 -2.40
C TYR A 35 -0.81 -0.99 -3.70
N GLU A 36 -1.83 -1.85 -3.62
CA GLU A 36 -2.63 -2.30 -4.74
C GLU A 36 -3.50 -1.18 -5.32
N LEU A 37 -4.14 -0.38 -4.48
CA LEU A 37 -4.93 0.78 -4.92
C LEU A 37 -4.05 1.79 -5.66
N THR A 38 -2.86 2.08 -5.14
CA THR A 38 -1.89 2.93 -5.85
C THR A 38 -1.48 2.33 -7.19
N LEU A 39 -1.21 1.03 -7.26
CA LEU A 39 -0.90 0.35 -8.52
C LEU A 39 -2.05 0.49 -9.54
N GLN A 40 -3.29 0.33 -9.10
CA GLN A 40 -4.48 0.51 -9.94
C GLN A 40 -4.55 1.93 -10.50
N SER A 41 -4.40 2.96 -9.65
CA SER A 41 -4.40 4.35 -10.09
C SER A 41 -3.27 4.65 -11.09
N LEU A 42 -2.07 4.12 -10.87
CA LEU A 42 -0.94 4.30 -11.80
C LEU A 42 -1.20 3.62 -13.15
N ASN A 43 -1.81 2.44 -13.17
CA ASN A 43 -2.22 1.78 -14.42
C ASN A 43 -3.27 2.61 -15.18
N THR A 44 -4.23 3.22 -14.49
CA THR A 44 -5.20 4.14 -15.12
C THR A 44 -4.51 5.36 -15.74
N ILE A 45 -3.53 5.94 -15.04
CA ILE A 45 -2.70 7.04 -15.55
C ILE A 45 -1.90 6.59 -16.77
N GLU A 46 -1.32 5.38 -16.74
CA GLU A 46 -0.59 4.83 -17.89
C GLU A 46 -1.49 4.74 -19.14
N GLN A 47 -2.71 4.26 -18.98
CA GLN A 47 -3.68 4.16 -20.08
C GLN A 47 -4.04 5.53 -20.67
N LYS A 48 -4.25 6.54 -19.82
CA LYS A 48 -4.55 7.91 -20.26
C LYS A 48 -3.37 8.62 -20.93
N CYS A 49 -2.14 8.24 -20.58
CA CYS A 49 -0.92 8.84 -21.11
C CYS A 49 -0.23 8.00 -22.20
N MET A 50 -0.91 7.01 -22.79
CA MET A 50 -0.29 6.04 -23.72
C MET A 50 0.50 6.66 -24.88
N HIS A 51 0.12 7.85 -25.33
CA HIS A 51 0.75 8.56 -26.43
C HIS A 51 1.84 9.57 -25.98
N ASN A 52 2.03 9.75 -24.67
CA ASN A 52 3.01 10.66 -24.11
C ASN A 52 4.41 10.03 -24.17
N THR A 53 5.35 10.72 -24.80
CA THR A 53 6.75 10.26 -24.93
C THR A 53 7.45 10.10 -23.57
N ASN A 54 7.00 10.82 -22.55
CA ASN A 54 7.57 10.81 -21.19
C ASN A 54 7.03 9.68 -20.30
N ILE A 55 6.06 8.88 -20.77
CA ILE A 55 5.44 7.80 -19.98
C ILE A 55 6.42 6.67 -19.59
N LYS A 56 7.58 6.57 -20.23
CA LYS A 56 8.55 5.48 -20.02
C LYS A 56 8.92 5.29 -18.54
N MET A 57 9.10 6.41 -17.81
CA MET A 57 9.42 6.37 -16.38
C MET A 57 8.27 5.76 -15.56
N LEU A 58 7.03 6.15 -15.84
CA LEU A 58 5.85 5.61 -15.18
C LEU A 58 5.70 4.09 -15.44
N LYS A 59 5.91 3.63 -16.68
CA LYS A 59 5.86 2.19 -17.02
C LYS A 59 6.90 1.36 -16.28
N ALA A 60 8.13 1.88 -16.19
CA ALA A 60 9.19 1.23 -15.44
C ALA A 60 8.83 1.13 -13.94
N TYR A 61 8.22 2.18 -13.39
CA TYR A 61 7.73 2.22 -12.01
C TYR A 61 6.64 1.17 -11.76
N ILE A 62 5.58 1.15 -12.58
CA ILE A 62 4.48 0.19 -12.49
C ILE A 62 4.99 -1.25 -12.56
N LYS A 63 5.91 -1.55 -13.49
CA LYS A 63 6.50 -2.88 -13.63
C LYS A 63 7.23 -3.31 -12.35
N ARG A 64 7.99 -2.40 -11.75
CA ARG A 64 8.74 -2.68 -10.51
C ARG A 64 7.80 -2.88 -9.33
N LEU A 65 6.82 -1.99 -9.14
CA LEU A 65 5.84 -2.17 -8.07
C LEU A 65 5.08 -3.49 -8.23
N SER A 66 4.68 -3.84 -9.45
CA SER A 66 4.02 -5.12 -9.74
C SER A 66 4.86 -6.33 -9.34
N ALA A 67 6.18 -6.28 -9.56
CA ALA A 67 7.09 -7.35 -9.15
C ALA A 67 7.22 -7.44 -7.62
N VAL A 68 7.38 -6.30 -6.95
CA VAL A 68 7.50 -6.21 -5.49
C VAL A 68 6.20 -6.66 -4.80
N ARG A 69 5.03 -6.40 -5.39
CA ARG A 69 3.73 -6.87 -4.87
C ARG A 69 3.75 -8.37 -4.56
N GLN A 70 4.29 -9.20 -5.44
CA GLN A 70 4.29 -10.65 -5.23
C GLN A 70 5.14 -11.04 -4.01
N GLU A 71 6.28 -10.38 -3.82
CA GLU A 71 7.12 -10.57 -2.64
C GLU A 71 6.39 -10.15 -1.36
N LEU A 72 5.71 -8.99 -1.40
CA LEU A 72 4.93 -8.51 -0.25
C LEU A 72 3.78 -9.46 0.09
N VAL A 73 3.07 -10.02 -0.91
CA VAL A 73 2.01 -11.02 -0.68
C VAL A 73 2.56 -12.30 -0.07
N ASN A 74 3.73 -12.77 -0.52
CA ASN A 74 4.36 -13.96 0.06
C ASN A 74 4.72 -13.74 1.53
N LYS A 75 5.28 -12.57 1.86
CA LYS A 75 5.60 -12.17 3.23
C LYS A 75 4.35 -12.04 4.10
N TYR A 76 3.25 -11.47 3.59
CA TYR A 76 1.94 -11.46 4.27
C TYR A 76 1.48 -12.88 4.64
N ASN A 77 1.48 -13.79 3.66
CA ASN A 77 1.04 -15.16 3.88
C ASN A 77 1.92 -15.88 4.91
N LEU A 78 3.24 -15.63 4.91
CA LEU A 78 4.15 -16.17 5.92
C LEU A 78 3.81 -15.65 7.32
N THR A 79 3.63 -14.34 7.47
CA THR A 79 3.27 -13.72 8.76
C THR A 79 1.94 -14.25 9.28
N LEU A 80 0.91 -14.31 8.43
CA LEU A 80 -0.39 -14.88 8.78
C LEU A 80 -0.27 -16.34 9.23
N ASN A 81 0.48 -17.16 8.50
CA ASN A 81 0.67 -18.57 8.85
C ASN A 81 1.39 -18.73 10.20
N ASN A 82 2.34 -17.85 10.52
CA ASN A 82 3.02 -17.86 11.83
C ASN A 82 2.05 -17.51 12.96
N GLU A 83 1.20 -16.49 12.78
CA GLU A 83 0.16 -16.13 13.75
C GLU A 83 -0.81 -17.30 13.98
N ILE A 84 -1.26 -17.93 12.90
CA ILE A 84 -2.14 -19.11 12.95
C ILE A 84 -1.45 -20.27 13.69
N ALA A 85 -0.18 -20.54 13.39
CA ALA A 85 0.58 -21.61 14.04
C ALA A 85 0.72 -21.39 15.55
N LEU A 86 1.03 -20.16 15.97
CA LEU A 86 1.12 -19.79 17.38
C LEU A 86 -0.22 -19.94 18.11
N PHE A 87 -1.32 -19.52 17.47
CA PHE A 87 -2.66 -19.73 18.00
C PHE A 87 -2.94 -21.22 18.27
N TYR A 88 -2.68 -22.10 17.30
CA TYR A 88 -2.89 -23.54 17.48
C TYR A 88 -1.93 -24.17 18.50
N GLN A 89 -0.66 -23.76 18.53
CA GLN A 89 0.31 -24.24 19.53
C GLN A 89 -0.10 -23.87 20.95
N SER A 90 -0.68 -22.68 21.12
CA SER A 90 -1.22 -22.23 22.41
C SER A 90 -2.55 -22.90 22.82
N LYS A 91 -3.11 -23.77 21.97
CA LYS A 91 -4.47 -24.34 22.12
C LYS A 91 -5.56 -23.26 22.20
N GLY A 92 -5.37 -22.17 21.46
CA GLY A 92 -6.28 -21.03 21.44
C GLY A 92 -6.21 -20.12 22.67
N LEU A 93 -5.17 -20.27 23.52
CA LEU A 93 -4.94 -19.41 24.68
C LEU A 93 -3.99 -18.23 24.38
N TYR A 94 -3.45 -18.13 23.15
CA TYR A 94 -2.62 -16.99 22.76
C TYR A 94 -3.50 -15.73 22.68
N LEU A 95 -3.46 -14.93 23.74
CA LEU A 95 -3.78 -13.52 23.72
C LEU A 95 -2.47 -12.77 23.49
N ASN A 96 -2.15 -12.50 22.22
CA ASN A 96 -1.17 -11.54 21.73
C ASN A 96 -0.14 -11.03 22.74
N GLU A 97 0.93 -11.78 23.01
CA GLU A 97 2.12 -11.24 23.70
C GLU A 97 3.23 -10.84 22.72
N VAL A 98 3.11 -11.21 21.44
CA VAL A 98 4.00 -10.76 20.37
C VAL A 98 3.38 -9.55 19.70
N GLY A 99 3.87 -8.36 20.03
CA GLY A 99 3.63 -7.15 19.24
C GLY A 99 2.18 -6.67 19.18
N GLN A 100 1.52 -6.51 20.33
CA GLN A 100 0.31 -5.69 20.37
C GLN A 100 0.69 -4.27 19.96
N ILE A 101 0.23 -3.87 18.77
CA ILE A 101 0.09 -2.45 18.49
C ILE A 101 -1.01 -1.98 19.42
N HIS A 102 -0.76 -0.92 20.20
CA HIS A 102 -1.78 -0.44 21.10
C HIS A 102 -3.00 -0.03 20.27
N GLU A 103 -4.21 -0.40 20.71
CA GLU A 103 -5.48 -0.09 20.02
C GLU A 103 -5.56 1.41 19.67
N TYR A 104 -5.05 2.27 20.56
CA TYR A 104 -4.88 3.70 20.32
C TYR A 104 -4.00 4.04 19.11
N GLU A 105 -2.83 3.40 18.96
CA GLU A 105 -1.91 3.67 17.83
C GLU A 105 -2.55 3.25 16.50
N LEU A 106 -3.36 2.19 16.52
CA LEU A 106 -4.13 1.75 15.36
C LEU A 106 -5.24 2.74 15.00
N GLU A 107 -6.12 3.04 15.95
CA GLU A 107 -7.33 3.83 15.70
C GLU A 107 -7.03 5.31 15.47
N GLU A 108 -6.06 5.89 16.16
CA GLU A 108 -5.80 7.33 16.16
C GLU A 108 -4.65 7.74 15.24
N ILE A 109 -3.82 6.79 14.79
CA ILE A 109 -2.63 7.11 13.99
C ILE A 109 -2.59 6.34 12.68
N ILE A 110 -2.60 5.00 12.73
CA ILE A 110 -2.43 4.17 11.53
C ILE A 110 -3.66 4.27 10.62
N TYR A 111 -4.85 4.08 11.17
CA TYR A 111 -6.09 4.12 10.40
C TYR A 111 -6.33 5.48 9.77
N PRO A 112 -6.17 6.62 10.47
CA PRO A 112 -6.37 7.93 9.85
C PRO A 112 -5.38 8.21 8.70
N ILE A 113 -4.12 7.75 8.80
CA ILE A 113 -3.14 7.90 7.71
C ILE A 113 -3.57 7.09 6.48
N LEU A 114 -3.95 5.83 6.69
CA LEU A 114 -4.37 4.93 5.62
C LEU A 114 -5.68 5.40 4.99
N ASP A 115 -6.67 5.78 5.80
CA ASP A 115 -7.96 6.29 5.33
C ASP A 115 -7.78 7.61 4.58
N SER A 116 -6.92 8.51 5.07
CA SER A 116 -6.61 9.76 4.37
C SER A 116 -6.01 9.50 2.99
N TYR A 117 -5.04 8.58 2.90
CA TYR A 117 -4.40 8.26 1.62
C TYR A 117 -5.34 7.50 0.68
N ALA A 118 -6.14 6.57 1.20
CA ALA A 118 -7.19 5.93 0.42
C ALA A 118 -8.17 6.98 -0.13
N CYS A 119 -8.66 7.92 0.70
CA CYS A 119 -9.51 9.02 0.23
C CYS A 119 -8.88 9.81 -0.93
N LYS A 120 -7.58 10.12 -0.84
CA LYS A 120 -6.86 10.79 -1.93
C LYS A 120 -6.85 9.96 -3.22
N LEU A 121 -6.68 8.64 -3.13
CA LEU A 121 -6.71 7.73 -4.29
C LEU A 121 -8.09 7.71 -4.97
N TYR A 122 -9.19 7.69 -4.20
CA TYR A 122 -10.54 7.77 -4.78
C TYR A 122 -10.80 9.14 -5.43
N GLN A 123 -10.41 10.23 -4.77
CA GLN A 123 -10.52 11.57 -5.34
C GLN A 123 -9.71 11.70 -6.63
N LEU A 124 -8.51 11.12 -6.66
CA LEU A 124 -7.68 11.08 -7.87
C LEU A 124 -8.38 10.30 -8.99
N GLU A 125 -9.00 9.16 -8.70
CA GLU A 125 -9.76 8.40 -9.69
C GLU A 125 -10.91 9.22 -10.30
N GLU A 126 -11.64 9.98 -9.49
CA GLU A 126 -12.67 10.92 -9.95
C GLU A 126 -12.09 12.02 -10.85
N ILE A 127 -10.99 12.66 -10.41
CA ILE A 127 -10.30 13.70 -11.20
C ILE A 127 -9.83 13.13 -12.55
N LEU A 128 -9.19 11.96 -12.53
CA LEU A 128 -8.70 11.30 -13.74
C LEU A 128 -9.84 11.01 -14.71
N ASN A 129 -11.02 10.61 -14.22
CA ASN A 129 -12.20 10.35 -15.06
C ASN A 129 -12.71 11.62 -15.77
N LEU A 130 -12.54 12.79 -15.14
CA LEU A 130 -12.96 14.08 -15.70
C LEU A 130 -11.91 14.74 -16.60
N MET A 131 -10.63 14.36 -16.47
CA MET A 131 -9.55 14.92 -17.26
C MET A 131 -9.56 14.45 -18.72
N ASP A 132 -9.39 15.42 -19.64
CA ASP A 132 -9.24 15.19 -21.07
C ASP A 132 -7.92 14.46 -21.38
N ILE A 133 -7.97 13.55 -22.34
CA ILE A 133 -6.81 12.79 -22.85
C ILE A 133 -5.77 13.69 -23.51
N ASN A 134 -6.09 14.95 -23.80
CA ASN A 134 -5.13 15.93 -24.31
C ASN A 134 -4.21 16.49 -23.21
N ASN A 135 -4.58 16.36 -21.92
CA ASN A 135 -3.80 16.88 -20.78
C ASN A 135 -2.79 15.85 -20.24
N GLN A 136 -2.17 15.06 -21.11
CA GLN A 136 -1.33 13.91 -20.70
C GLN A 136 -0.14 14.30 -19.82
N ASN A 137 0.39 15.52 -19.95
CA ASN A 137 1.47 15.99 -19.09
C ASN A 137 0.99 16.23 -17.65
N GLU A 138 -0.19 16.83 -17.48
CA GLU A 138 -0.79 17.04 -16.16
C GLU A 138 -1.17 15.71 -15.50
N VAL A 139 -1.75 14.80 -16.28
CA VAL A 139 -2.07 13.44 -15.84
C VAL A 139 -0.80 12.66 -15.44
N LEU A 140 0.30 12.83 -16.17
CA LEU A 140 1.59 12.21 -15.84
C LEU A 140 2.19 12.79 -14.54
N MET A 141 2.05 14.11 -14.30
CA MET A 141 2.49 14.76 -13.06
C MET A 141 1.74 14.21 -11.84
N LEU A 142 0.43 13.97 -11.95
CA LEU A 142 -0.34 13.30 -10.90
C LEU A 142 0.20 11.90 -10.59
N GLY A 143 0.68 11.19 -11.61
CA GLY A 143 1.33 9.89 -11.43
C GLY A 143 2.62 9.97 -10.61
N LEU A 144 3.46 10.97 -10.88
CA LEU A 144 4.69 11.21 -10.12
C LEU A 144 4.39 11.63 -8.67
N GLU A 145 3.41 12.52 -8.48
CA GLU A 145 2.96 12.93 -7.14
C GLU A 145 2.44 11.72 -6.34
N LEU A 146 1.73 10.81 -7.00
CA LEU A 146 1.21 9.61 -6.34
C LEU A 146 2.32 8.68 -5.84
N ILE A 147 3.42 8.60 -6.59
CA ILE A 147 4.62 7.85 -6.22
C ILE A 147 5.25 8.44 -4.95
N ASP A 148 5.42 9.77 -4.91
CA ASP A 148 5.96 10.46 -3.74
C ASP A 148 5.06 10.31 -2.51
N ASN A 149 3.74 10.38 -2.72
CA ASN A 149 2.77 10.18 -1.65
C ASN A 149 2.82 8.76 -1.09
N LEU A 150 2.95 7.73 -1.95
CA LEU A 150 3.09 6.33 -1.51
C LEU A 150 4.34 6.14 -0.63
N TYR A 151 5.47 6.70 -1.07
CA TYR A 151 6.70 6.70 -0.28
C TYR A 151 6.50 7.39 1.07
N SER A 152 5.88 8.58 1.07
CA SER A 152 5.64 9.36 2.28
C SER A 152 4.78 8.59 3.28
N VAL A 153 3.69 7.96 2.82
CA VAL A 153 2.79 7.17 3.67
C VAL A 153 3.52 5.99 4.29
N PHE A 154 4.23 5.18 3.50
CA PHE A 154 4.99 4.05 4.07
C PHE A 154 6.12 4.51 4.98
N ARG A 155 6.76 5.64 4.68
CA ARG A 155 7.76 6.22 5.58
C ARG A 155 7.11 6.64 6.90
N GLN A 156 6.00 7.36 6.88
CA GLN A 156 5.27 7.75 8.08
C GLN A 156 4.89 6.52 8.91
N LEU A 157 4.27 5.52 8.29
CA LEU A 157 3.94 4.25 8.93
C LEU A 157 5.18 3.61 9.57
N SER A 158 6.31 3.51 8.87
CA SER A 158 7.55 2.94 9.43
C SER A 158 8.11 3.67 10.65
N HIS A 159 7.84 4.96 10.82
CA HIS A 159 8.29 5.74 11.99
C HIS A 159 7.34 5.59 13.18
N LEU A 160 6.10 5.17 12.94
CA LEU A 160 5.03 5.06 13.93
C LEU A 160 4.95 3.68 14.58
N TYR A 161 5.65 2.66 14.05
CA TYR A 161 5.73 1.36 14.70
C TYR A 161 6.93 1.27 15.66
N PRO A 162 6.70 1.19 16.98
CA PRO A 162 7.74 0.81 17.94
C PRO A 162 8.07 -0.69 17.86
N ILE A 163 7.20 -1.49 17.23
CA ILE A 163 7.35 -2.94 17.10
C ILE A 163 8.47 -3.27 16.11
N VAL A 164 9.44 -4.02 16.60
CA VAL A 164 10.69 -4.42 15.93
C VAL A 164 10.43 -5.13 14.58
N GLU A 165 9.26 -5.75 14.39
CA GLU A 165 8.95 -6.59 13.22
C GLU A 165 8.20 -5.85 12.08
N LEU A 166 7.35 -4.87 12.38
CA LEU A 166 6.55 -4.15 11.37
C LEU A 166 7.25 -2.91 10.80
N ARG A 167 8.12 -2.28 11.58
CA ARG A 167 8.91 -1.13 11.12
C ARG A 167 9.83 -1.46 9.93
N PRO A 168 10.61 -2.56 9.94
CA PRO A 168 11.44 -2.94 8.80
C PRO A 168 10.62 -3.14 7.53
N LEU A 169 9.39 -3.64 7.64
CA LEU A 169 8.49 -3.84 6.51
C LEU A 169 8.07 -2.53 5.85
N PHE A 170 7.49 -1.60 6.61
CA PHE A 170 7.07 -0.32 6.06
C PHE A 170 8.26 0.48 5.53
N LYS A 171 9.44 0.31 6.15
CA LYS A 171 10.68 0.86 5.63
C LYS A 171 11.04 0.22 4.29
N GLU A 172 10.94 -1.09 4.14
CA GLU A 172 11.19 -1.79 2.87
C GLU A 172 10.19 -1.38 1.78
N MET A 173 8.89 -1.28 2.11
CA MET A 173 7.86 -0.79 1.20
C MET A 173 8.14 0.65 0.77
N ALA A 174 8.54 1.52 1.70
CA ALA A 174 8.97 2.89 1.39
C ALA A 174 10.21 2.90 0.50
N GLU A 175 11.24 2.12 0.81
CA GLU A 175 12.44 2.02 -0.02
C GLU A 175 12.12 1.52 -1.43
N ASN A 176 11.20 0.57 -1.57
CA ASN A 176 10.77 0.07 -2.87
C ASN A 176 10.00 1.11 -3.67
N ALA A 177 9.19 1.95 -3.01
CA ALA A 177 8.56 3.12 -3.64
C ALA A 177 9.58 4.21 -4.01
N SER A 178 10.61 4.43 -3.18
CA SER A 178 11.65 5.46 -3.37
C SER A 178 12.70 5.10 -4.43
N LYS A 179 13.12 3.83 -4.53
CA LYS A 179 14.25 3.36 -5.37
C LYS A 179 14.05 3.58 -6.88
N VAL A 180 12.93 4.15 -7.32
CA VAL A 180 12.68 4.46 -8.72
C VAL A 180 13.20 5.83 -9.14
N TYR A 181 13.21 6.82 -8.23
CA TYR A 181 13.79 8.15 -8.50
C TYR A 181 15.28 8.08 -8.88
N LEU A 182 16.02 7.13 -8.31
CA LEU A 182 17.47 7.00 -8.51
C LEU A 182 17.86 6.20 -9.76
N SER A 183 16.98 5.32 -10.27
CA SER A 183 17.24 4.58 -11.50
C SER A 183 16.88 5.35 -12.78
N SER A 184 15.98 6.34 -12.67
CA SER A 184 15.56 7.20 -13.79
C SER A 184 16.40 8.46 -13.95
N ALA A 185 17.19 8.86 -12.93
CA ALA A 185 18.14 9.97 -13.05
C ALA A 185 19.38 9.63 -13.90
N ASN A 186 19.54 8.36 -14.30
CA ASN A 186 20.64 7.85 -15.12
C ASN A 186 20.18 7.32 -16.51
N LEU A 187 18.96 7.66 -16.95
CA LEU A 187 18.41 7.37 -18.28
C LEU A 187 18.03 8.66 -19.00
#